data_AF-A0A4R4DNW0-F1
#
_entry.id   AF-A0A4R4DNW0-F1
#
_cell.length_a   1.000
_cell.length_b   1.000
_cell.length_c   1.000
_cell.angle_alpha   90.00
_cell.angle_beta   90.00
_cell.angle_gamma   90.00
#
_symmetry.space_group_name_H-M   'P 1'
#
loop_
_entity.id
_entity.type
_entity.pdbx_description
1 polymer ?
#
loop_
_entity_poly.entity_id
_entity_poly.type
_entity_poly.pdbx_seq_one_letter_code
_entity_poly.pdbx_strand_id
1 'polypeptide(L)' 'MSQAAKIEIPVEAATAAALTDARRLEAVGRLVDRLVRPGADDPLIALLERTAAEAQAAGLTEAEIEAELAAYNADRHG' A
#
# COMPACT_ATOMS: atom_id res chain seq x y z
N MET A 1 9.28 12.81 26.27
CA MET A 1 8.92 11.40 26.55
C MET A 1 7.89 10.99 25.52
N SER A 2 8.11 9.93 24.75
CA SER A 2 7.14 9.46 23.75
C SER A 2 6.06 8.68 24.48
N GLN A 3 4.87 9.25 24.62
CA GLN A 3 3.74 8.59 25.27
C GLN A 3 3.10 7.65 24.23
N ALA A 4 3.38 6.36 24.33
CA ALA A 4 2.74 5.36 23.47
C ALA A 4 1.29 5.16 23.93
N ALA A 5 0.33 5.62 23.11
CA ALA A 5 -1.08 5.30 23.29
C ALA A 5 -1.36 3.92 22.67
N LYS A 6 -2.11 3.07 23.37
CA LYS A 6 -2.64 1.83 22.81
C LYS A 6 -4.01 2.13 22.18
N ILE A 7 -4.21 1.67 20.95
CA ILE A 7 -5.45 1.83 20.19
C ILE A 7 -6.05 0.46 20.00
N GLU A 8 -7.33 0.30 20.33
CA GLU A 8 -8.09 -0.91 20.05
C GLU A 8 -8.77 -0.76 18.68
N ILE A 9 -8.51 -1.70 17.77
CA ILE A 9 -9.05 -1.70 16.41
C ILE A 9 -9.85 -3.01 16.23
N PRO A 10 -11.17 -2.94 16.00
CA PRO A 10 -11.95 -4.13 15.72
C PRO A 10 -11.53 -4.69 14.36
N VAL A 11 -11.22 -5.99 14.32
CA VAL A 11 -10.83 -6.72 13.12
C VAL A 11 -11.47 -8.09 13.12
N GLU A 12 -11.57 -8.70 11.93
CA GLU A 12 -11.99 -10.08 11.78
C GLU A 12 -11.07 -11.05 12.54
N ALA A 13 -11.63 -12.17 13.00
CA ALA A 13 -10.90 -13.18 13.78
C ALA A 13 -9.64 -13.69 13.05
N ALA A 14 -9.72 -13.87 11.73
CA ALA A 14 -8.57 -14.29 10.91
C ALA A 14 -7.42 -13.26 10.94
N THR A 15 -7.76 -11.97 10.94
CA THR A 15 -6.78 -10.87 11.04
C THR A 15 -6.16 -10.82 12.43
N ALA A 16 -6.96 -10.97 13.48
CA ALA A 16 -6.45 -11.07 14.85
C ALA A 16 -5.46 -12.25 15.01
N ALA A 17 -5.79 -13.41 14.43
CA ALA A 17 -4.91 -14.57 14.42
C ALA A 17 -3.59 -14.28 13.68
N ALA A 18 -3.67 -13.63 12.51
CA ALA A 18 -2.49 -13.21 11.75
C ALA A 18 -1.57 -12.25 12.52
N LEU A 19 -2.14 -11.33 13.30
CA LEU A 19 -1.39 -10.35 14.10
C LEU A 19 -0.70 -10.94 15.34
N THR A 20 -0.88 -12.24 15.64
CA THR A 20 -0.10 -12.93 16.67
C THR A 20 1.38 -13.09 16.30
N ASP A 21 1.70 -13.04 14.99
CA ASP A 21 3.08 -13.01 14.50
C ASP A 21 3.71 -11.63 14.79
N ALA A 22 4.81 -11.61 15.55
CA ALA A 22 5.47 -10.38 15.98
C ALA A 22 6.01 -9.54 14.80
N ARG A 23 6.51 -10.17 13.74
CA ARG A 23 7.01 -9.44 12.56
C ARG A 23 5.86 -8.79 11.80
N ARG A 24 4.73 -9.50 11.69
CA ARG A 24 3.52 -8.96 11.06
C ARG A 24 2.93 -7.81 11.88
N LEU A 25 2.85 -7.97 13.20
CA LEU A 25 2.38 -6.93 14.12
C LEU A 25 3.23 -5.66 14.02
N GLU A 26 4.56 -5.80 13.99
CA GLU A 26 5.48 -4.68 13.84
C GLU A 26 5.34 -3.99 12.47
N ALA A 27 5.18 -4.75 11.39
CA ALA A 27 4.96 -4.21 10.06
C ALA A 27 3.64 -3.40 9.97
N VAL A 28 2.57 -3.90 10.57
CA VAL A 28 1.28 -3.21 10.66
C VAL A 28 1.40 -1.95 11.51
N GLY A 29 2.08 -2.01 12.66
CA GLY A 29 2.35 -0.82 13.48
C GLY A 29 3.06 0.30 12.71
N ARG A 30 4.10 -0.05 11.93
CA ARG A 30 4.78 0.92 11.05
C ARG A 30 3.90 1.47 9.93
N LEU A 31 2.98 0.67 9.41
CA LEU A 31 2.05 1.13 8.39
C LEU A 31 1.06 2.13 8.99
N VAL A 32 0.45 1.79 10.13
CA VAL A 32 -0.48 2.67 10.85
C VAL A 32 0.20 3.97 11.28
N ASP A 33 1.41 3.91 11.85
CA ASP A 33 2.17 5.13 12.25
C ASP A 33 2.39 6.07 11.06
N ARG A 34 2.71 5.53 9.88
CA ARG A 34 2.86 6.33 8.66
C ARG A 34 1.53 6.94 8.23
N LEU A 35 0.44 6.17 8.22
CA LEU A 35 -0.87 6.63 7.76
C LEU A 35 -1.48 7.73 8.65
N VAL A 36 -1.25 7.67 9.97
CA VAL A 36 -1.86 8.63 10.91
C VAL A 36 -1.00 9.87 11.16
N ARG A 37 0.21 9.93 10.59
CA ARG A 37 1.11 11.07 10.77
C ARG A 37 0.57 12.30 10.01
N PRO A 38 0.49 13.50 10.63
CA PRO A 38 0.04 14.70 9.94
C PRO A 38 0.88 14.99 8.69
N GLY A 39 0.21 15.23 7.55
CA GLY A 39 0.89 15.45 6.27
C GLY A 39 1.50 14.19 5.65
N ALA A 40 1.16 13.00 6.15
CA ALA A 40 1.44 11.78 5.41
C ALA A 40 0.49 11.68 4.23
N ASP A 41 1.03 11.87 3.02
CA ASP A 41 0.42 11.32 1.82
C ASP A 41 0.41 9.79 1.98
N ASP A 42 -0.69 9.13 1.61
CA ASP A 42 -0.73 7.67 1.62
C ASP A 42 0.51 7.16 0.87
N PRO A 43 1.43 6.42 1.52
CA PRO A 43 2.69 6.05 0.90
C PRO A 43 2.52 5.23 -0.38
N LEU A 44 1.39 4.52 -0.52
CA LEU A 44 1.03 3.82 -1.73
C LEU A 44 0.53 4.79 -2.80
N ILE A 45 -0.34 5.75 -2.45
CA ILE A 45 -0.79 6.79 -3.38
C ILE A 45 0.40 7.61 -3.88
N ALA A 46 1.28 8.09 -2.99
CA ALA A 46 2.46 8.85 -3.36
C ALA A 46 3.44 8.03 -4.25
N LEU A 47 3.54 6.72 -4.02
CA LEU A 47 4.32 5.82 -4.87
C LEU A 47 3.68 5.66 -6.26
N LEU A 48 2.36 5.46 -6.32
CA LEU A 48 1.60 5.32 -7.57
C LEU A 48 1.66 6.61 -8.39
N GLU A 49 1.46 7.77 -7.76
CA GLU A 49 1.56 9.08 -8.40
C GLU A 49 2.95 9.34 -8.98
N ARG A 50 4.01 9.02 -8.22
CA ARG A 50 5.38 9.13 -8.72
C ARG A 50 5.63 8.21 -9.92
N THR A 51 5.15 6.96 -9.83
CA THR A 51 5.32 5.97 -10.90
C THR A 51 4.58 6.39 -12.17
N ALA A 52 3.36 6.91 -12.03
CA ALA A 52 2.59 7.47 -13.15
C ALA A 52 3.29 8.67 -13.80
N ALA A 53 3.84 9.58 -12.99
CA ALA A 53 4.59 10.73 -13.48
C ALA A 53 5.88 10.33 -14.23
N GLU A 54 6.61 9.32 -13.74
CA GLU A 54 7.80 8.78 -14.40
C GLU A 54 7.44 8.14 -15.77
N ALA A 55 6.34 7.39 -15.83
CA ALA A 55 5.85 6.81 -17.09
C ALA A 55 5.46 7.88 -18.11
N GLN A 56 4.74 8.91 -17.68
CA GLN A 56 4.39 10.05 -18.53
C GLN A 56 5.63 10.82 -19.01
N ALA A 57 6.63 11.03 -18.14
CA ALA A 57 7.90 11.65 -18.50
C ALA A 57 8.70 10.82 -19.52
N ALA A 58 8.54 9.49 -19.50
CA ALA A 58 9.09 8.58 -20.50
C ALA A 58 8.28 8.55 -21.82
N GLY A 59 7.18 9.30 -21.91
CA GLY A 59 6.32 9.37 -23.10
C GLY A 59 5.32 8.23 -23.22
N LEU A 60 5.16 7.40 -22.17
CA LEU A 60 4.15 6.35 -22.16
C LEU A 60 2.77 6.96 -22.01
N THR A 61 1.89 6.60 -22.93
CA THR A 61 0.48 6.99 -22.87
C THR A 61 -0.29 6.03 -21.97
N GLU A 62 -1.38 6.53 -21.38
CA GLU A 62 -2.25 5.72 -20.55
C GLU A 62 -2.87 4.54 -21.33
N ALA A 63 -3.11 4.71 -22.63
CA ALA A 63 -3.59 3.64 -23.50
C ALA A 63 -2.56 2.51 -23.69
N GLU A 64 -1.26 2.83 -23.75
CA GLU A 64 -0.19 1.83 -23.86
C GLU A 64 -0.01 1.07 -22.55
N ILE A 65 -0.11 1.76 -21.41
CA ILE A 65 -0.05 1.15 -20.08
C ILE A 65 -1.24 0.18 -19.88
N GLU A 66 -2.45 0.60 -20.23
CA GLU A 66 -3.65 -0.24 -20.13
C GLU A 66 -3.56 -1.48 -21.04
N ALA A 67 -3.05 -1.32 -22.27
CA ALA A 67 -2.88 -2.43 -23.20
C ALA A 67 -1.91 -3.49 -22.66
N GLU A 68 -0.79 -3.06 -22.05
CA GLU A 68 0.18 -3.97 -21.44
C GLU A 68 -0.40 -4.68 -20.20
N LEU A 69 -1.12 -3.96 -19.34
CA LEU A 69 -1.78 -4.54 -18.17
C LEU A 69 -2.84 -5.57 -18.58
N ALA A 70 -3.61 -5.29 -19.64
CA ALA A 70 -4.58 -6.22 -20.18
C ALA A 70 -3.91 -7.50 -20.73
N ALA A 71 -2.79 -7.36 -21.45
CA ALA A 71 -2.03 -8.50 -21.96
C ALA A 71 -1.46 -9.37 -20.82
N TYR A 72 -0.82 -8.76 -19.83
CA TYR A 72 -0.28 -9.46 -18.66
C TYR A 72 -1.36 -10.21 -17.87
N ASN A 73 -2.54 -9.59 -17.67
CA ASN A 73 -3.65 -10.23 -16.98
C ASN A 73 -4.23 -11.39 -17.80
N ALA A 74 -4.33 -11.27 -19.11
CA ALA A 74 -4.78 -12.35 -19.99
C ALA A 74 -3.83 -13.56 -19.92
N ASP A 75 -2.52 -13.34 -19.94
CA ASP A 75 -1.50 -14.40 -19.84
C ASP A 75 -1.49 -15.10 -18.47
N ARG A 76 -1.90 -14.39 -17.41
CA ARG A 76 -1.92 -14.93 -16.05
C ARG A 76 -3.23 -15.66 -15.70
N HIS A 77 -4.30 -15.38 -16.43
CA HIS A 77 -5.63 -15.95 -16.21
C HIS A 77 -6.05 -16.98 -17.28
N GLY A 78 -5.27 -17.17 -18.35
CA GLY A 78 -5.37 -18.27 -19.31
C GLY A 78 -4.60 -19.51 -18.86
#